data_AF-A0A1B6HJ36-F1
#
_entry.id   AF-A0A1B6HJ36-F1
#
_cell.length_a   1.000
_cell.length_b   1.000
_cell.length_c   1.000
_cell.angle_alpha   90.00
_cell.angle_beta   90.00
_cell.angle_gamma   90.00
#
_symmetry.space_group_name_H-M   'P 1'
#
loop_
_entity.id
_entity.type
_entity.pdbx_description
1 polymer ?
#
loop_
_entity_poly.entity_id
_entity_poly.type
_entity_poly.pdbx_seq_one_letter_code
_entity_poly.pdbx_strand_id
1 'polypeptide(L)'
;YYKLLYKQQPGETDEEYFTRLTKRDEGEDAKTYKKKIETIQKVYPDLAMFKDDKYVRTITENSLEEDEQRPGESTEDFYKRVYAQKPGESNDDYKKRVYTKKTDETDEEYVTRITTL
;
A
#
# COMPACT_ATOMS: atom_id res chain seq x y z
N TYR A 1 8.88 7.40 23.59
CA TYR A 1 8.90 6.11 22.87
C TYR A 1 9.10 6.32 21.36
N TYR A 2 8.12 6.81 20.60
CA TYR A 2 8.20 6.93 19.13
C TYR A 2 9.39 7.75 18.60
N LYS A 3 9.79 8.83 19.30
CA LYS A 3 10.98 9.62 18.93
C LYS A 3 12.26 8.78 18.91
N LEU A 4 12.41 7.86 19.86
CA LEU A 4 13.57 6.95 19.90
C LEU A 4 13.45 5.84 18.85
N LEU A 5 12.25 5.28 18.68
CA LEU A 5 11.98 4.21 17.71
C LEU A 5 12.32 4.62 16.28
N TYR A 6 11.94 5.84 15.89
CA TYR A 6 12.16 6.36 14.54
C TYR A 6 13.39 7.26 14.45
N LYS A 7 14.31 7.25 15.43
CA LYS A 7 15.52 8.06 15.35
C LYS A 7 16.45 7.52 14.25
N GLN A 8 17.20 8.41 13.60
CA GLN A 8 18.34 8.04 12.76
C GLN A 8 19.39 7.29 13.58
N GLN A 9 19.90 6.20 13.02
CA GLN A 9 20.89 5.35 13.67
C GLN A 9 22.31 5.89 13.47
N PRO A 10 23.27 5.59 14.38
CA PRO A 10 24.66 6.00 14.19
C PRO A 10 25.24 5.43 12.90
N GLY A 11 25.77 6.30 12.03
CA GLY A 11 26.35 5.93 10.74
C GLY A 11 25.34 5.73 9.61
N GLU A 12 24.04 5.86 9.89
CA GLU A 12 22.99 5.79 8.87
C GLU A 12 22.95 7.11 8.08
N THR A 13 23.12 7.02 6.77
CA THR A 13 22.95 8.16 5.86
C THR A 13 21.49 8.64 5.85
N ASP A 14 21.24 9.87 5.42
CA ASP A 14 19.86 10.38 5.29
C ASP A 14 19.05 9.51 4.32
N GLU A 15 19.67 9.01 3.24
CA GLU A 15 19.01 8.14 2.29
C GLU A 15 18.58 6.80 2.92
N GLU A 16 19.47 6.14 3.65
CA GLU A 16 19.17 4.88 4.36
C GLU A 16 18.09 5.11 5.41
N TYR A 17 18.19 6.21 6.15
CA TYR A 17 17.24 6.58 7.18
C TYR A 17 15.84 6.79 6.62
N PHE A 18 15.70 7.62 5.58
CA PHE A 18 14.40 7.88 4.96
C PHE A 18 13.85 6.62 4.30
N THR A 19 14.70 5.84 3.62
CA THR A 19 14.29 4.56 3.02
C THR A 19 13.70 3.62 4.07
N ARG A 20 14.34 3.51 5.24
CA ARG A 20 13.85 2.71 6.37
C ARG A 20 12.51 3.23 6.91
N LEU A 21 12.35 4.55 7.05
CA LEU A 21 11.11 5.14 7.56
C LEU A 21 9.93 4.97 6.60
N THR A 22 10.17 5.04 5.29
CA THR A 22 9.13 4.92 4.26
C THR A 22 8.85 3.48 3.83
N LYS A 23 9.64 2.50 4.28
CA LYS A 23 9.43 1.09 3.94
C LYS A 23 8.14 0.57 4.56
N ARG A 24 7.33 -0.14 3.76
CA ARG A 24 6.21 -0.95 4.27
C ARG A 24 6.73 -2.30 4.73
N ASP A 25 6.41 -2.67 5.96
CA ASP A 25 6.89 -3.92 6.55
C ASP A 25 6.12 -5.11 5.97
N GLU A 26 6.74 -6.30 6.01
CA GLU A 26 6.11 -7.51 5.50
C GLU A 26 4.85 -7.83 6.31
N GLY A 27 3.70 -7.95 5.63
CA GLY A 27 2.40 -8.17 6.27
C GLY A 27 1.76 -6.92 6.88
N GLU A 28 2.38 -5.74 6.77
CA GLU A 28 1.77 -4.47 7.19
C GLU A 28 0.65 -4.08 6.23
N ASP A 29 -0.58 -3.90 6.73
CA ASP A 29 -1.70 -3.38 5.94
C ASP A 29 -1.56 -1.87 5.69
N ALA A 30 -2.28 -1.32 4.70
CA ALA A 30 -2.06 0.06 4.29
C ALA A 30 -2.53 1.06 5.37
N LYS A 31 -3.53 0.71 6.17
CA LYS A 31 -4.00 1.52 7.31
C LYS A 31 -2.94 1.60 8.41
N THR A 32 -2.30 0.48 8.75
CA THR A 32 -1.19 0.42 9.71
C THR A 32 0.01 1.23 9.21
N TYR A 33 0.35 1.07 7.92
CA TYR A 33 1.41 1.86 7.28
C TYR A 33 1.13 3.37 7.32
N LYS A 34 -0.09 3.82 6.95
CA LYS A 34 -0.51 5.22 7.04
C LYS A 34 -0.32 5.73 8.47
N LYS A 35 -0.68 4.93 9.48
CA LYS A 35 -0.54 5.31 10.89
C LYS A 35 0.92 5.48 11.31
N LYS A 36 1.81 4.61 10.80
CA LYS A 36 3.26 4.73 10.99
C LYS A 36 3.78 6.06 10.43
N ILE A 37 3.43 6.39 9.18
CA ILE A 37 3.85 7.64 8.54
C ILE A 37 3.31 8.87 9.26
N GLU A 38 2.02 8.89 9.64
CA GLU A 38 1.44 9.97 10.46
C GLU A 38 2.21 10.18 11.78
N THR A 39 2.60 9.08 12.43
CA THR A 39 3.32 9.12 13.70
C THR A 39 4.73 9.70 13.49
N ILE A 40 5.42 9.28 12.44
CA ILE A 40 6.73 9.83 12.07
C ILE A 40 6.62 11.32 11.79
N GLN A 41 5.64 11.75 10.99
CA GLN A 41 5.42 13.17 10.66
C GLN A 41 5.14 14.02 11.90
N LYS A 42 4.39 13.51 12.88
CA LYS A 42 4.14 14.23 14.15
C LYS A 42 5.39 14.39 15.00
N VAL A 43 6.28 13.40 14.99
CA VAL A 43 7.44 13.36 15.87
C VAL A 43 8.66 14.08 15.25
N TYR A 44 8.74 14.05 13.91
CA TYR A 44 9.79 14.68 13.12
C TYR A 44 9.17 15.41 11.90
N PRO A 45 8.44 16.52 12.10
CA PRO A 45 7.71 17.19 11.02
C PRO A 45 8.61 17.79 9.93
N ASP A 46 9.87 18.07 10.27
CA ASP A 46 10.81 18.78 9.40
C ASP A 46 11.70 17.85 8.55
N LEU A 47 11.45 16.53 8.53
CA LEU A 47 12.23 15.61 7.70
C LEU A 47 12.06 15.96 6.21
N ALA A 48 13.19 16.10 5.51
CA ALA A 48 13.23 16.47 4.10
C ALA A 48 12.45 15.48 3.20
N MET A 49 12.36 14.21 3.61
CA MET A 49 11.61 13.16 2.90
C MET A 49 10.13 13.53 2.65
N PHE A 50 9.51 14.38 3.46
CA PHE A 50 8.12 14.81 3.24
C PHE A 50 7.96 15.81 2.09
N LYS A 51 9.06 16.33 1.55
CA LYS A 51 9.08 17.26 0.41
C LYS A 51 9.83 16.70 -0.79
N ASP A 52 10.50 15.57 -0.63
CA ASP A 52 11.26 14.92 -1.68
C ASP A 52 10.36 13.95 -2.44
N ASP A 53 10.23 14.16 -3.75
CA ASP A 53 9.32 13.44 -4.64
C ASP A 53 9.52 11.91 -4.57
N LYS A 54 10.76 11.43 -4.39
CA LYS A 54 11.06 9.99 -4.29
C LYS A 54 10.32 9.38 -3.10
N TYR A 55 10.40 10.02 -1.94
CA TYR A 55 9.83 9.51 -0.69
C TYR A 55 8.32 9.78 -0.61
N VAL A 56 7.85 10.91 -1.11
CA VAL A 56 6.41 11.21 -1.24
C VAL A 56 5.72 10.16 -2.11
N ARG A 57 6.34 9.80 -3.25
CA ARG A 57 5.84 8.74 -4.12
C ARG A 57 5.83 7.40 -3.42
N THR A 58 6.92 7.03 -2.74
CA THR A 58 7.03 5.77 -1.99
C THR A 58 5.96 5.67 -0.89
N ILE A 59 5.75 6.75 -0.13
CA ILE A 59 4.71 6.82 0.91
C ILE A 59 3.33 6.63 0.29
N THR A 60 3.07 7.30 -0.84
CA THR A 60 1.79 7.22 -1.54
C THR A 60 1.52 5.81 -2.03
N GLU A 61 2.46 5.20 -2.75
CA GLU A 61 2.35 3.84 -3.26
C GLU A 61 2.15 2.81 -2.15
N ASN A 62 2.90 2.93 -1.04
CA ASN A 62 2.76 2.02 0.11
C ASN A 62 1.48 2.26 0.91
N SER A 63 0.85 3.43 0.78
CA SER A 63 -0.42 3.78 1.42
C SER A 63 -1.63 3.23 0.66
N LEU A 64 -1.46 2.65 -0.52
CA LEU A 64 -2.57 2.06 -1.27
C LEU A 64 -2.92 0.67 -0.73
N GLU A 65 -4.21 0.37 -0.69
CA GLU A 65 -4.69 -0.99 -0.51
C GLU A 65 -4.38 -1.83 -1.77
N GLU A 66 -4.33 -3.16 -1.63
CA GLU A 66 -4.02 -4.04 -2.78
C GLU A 66 -5.02 -3.86 -3.93
N ASP A 67 -6.28 -3.58 -3.61
CA ASP A 67 -7.39 -3.42 -4.55
C ASP A 67 -7.67 -1.97 -4.93
N GLU A 68 -6.75 -1.05 -4.65
CA GLU A 68 -6.78 0.33 -5.18
C GLU A 68 -5.93 0.45 -6.46
N GLN A 69 -6.44 1.22 -7.43
CA GLN A 69 -5.72 1.55 -8.66
C GLN A 69 -4.58 2.51 -8.34
N ARG A 70 -3.37 2.17 -8.79
CA ARG A 70 -2.18 2.98 -8.51
C ARG A 70 -2.15 4.24 -9.39
N PRO A 71 -1.56 5.35 -8.91
CA PRO A 71 -1.36 6.54 -9.72
C PRO A 71 -0.59 6.20 -11.00
N GLY A 72 -1.18 6.51 -12.16
CA GLY A 72 -0.59 6.24 -13.48
C GLY A 72 -0.73 4.80 -13.98
N GLU A 73 -1.34 3.90 -13.21
CA GLU A 73 -1.70 2.55 -13.66
C GLU A 73 -2.91 2.61 -14.58
N SER A 74 -2.87 1.89 -15.70
CA SER A 74 -4.04 1.76 -16.57
C SER A 74 -5.11 0.91 -15.88
N THR A 75 -6.38 1.14 -16.21
CA THR A 75 -7.47 0.33 -15.66
C THR A 75 -7.26 -1.16 -15.99
N GLU A 76 -6.75 -1.49 -17.17
CA GLU A 76 -6.42 -2.86 -17.57
C GLU A 76 -5.33 -3.49 -16.70
N ASP A 77 -4.24 -2.75 -16.43
CA ASP A 77 -3.15 -3.24 -15.58
C ASP A 77 -3.60 -3.46 -14.13
N PHE A 78 -4.44 -2.55 -13.64
CA PHE A 78 -5.08 -2.68 -12.33
C PHE A 78 -5.88 -3.99 -12.24
N TYR A 79 -6.77 -4.26 -13.20
CA TYR A 79 -7.57 -5.47 -13.20
C TYR A 79 -6.71 -6.74 -13.29
N LYS A 80 -5.70 -6.75 -14.17
CA LYS A 80 -4.76 -7.87 -14.28
C LYS A 80 -4.02 -8.12 -12.96
N ARG A 81 -3.58 -7.06 -12.27
CA ARG A 81 -2.85 -7.18 -11.00
C ARG A 81 -3.73 -7.70 -9.86
N VAL A 82 -4.93 -7.15 -9.71
CA VAL A 82 -5.80 -7.42 -8.55
C VAL A 82 -6.54 -8.76 -8.70
N TYR A 83 -6.94 -9.10 -9.92
CA TYR A 83 -7.78 -10.27 -10.20
C TYR A 83 -7.03 -11.40 -10.91
N ALA A 84 -5.71 -11.32 -11.05
CA ALA A 84 -4.92 -12.48 -11.42
C ALA A 84 -5.02 -13.58 -10.35
N GLN A 85 -4.91 -14.82 -10.80
CA GLN A 85 -4.72 -15.97 -9.91
C GLN A 85 -3.35 -15.86 -9.24
N LYS A 86 -3.33 -15.96 -7.90
CA LYS A 86 -2.08 -15.84 -7.14
C LYS A 86 -1.23 -17.10 -7.32
N PRO A 87 0.11 -17.00 -7.27
CA PRO A 87 0.97 -18.19 -7.30
C PRO A 87 0.61 -19.14 -6.15
N GLY A 88 0.35 -20.42 -6.49
CA GLY A 88 -0.06 -21.43 -5.51
C GLY A 88 -1.54 -21.41 -5.11
N GLU A 89 -2.35 -20.47 -5.63
CA GLU A 89 -3.79 -20.43 -5.41
C GLU A 89 -4.50 -21.49 -6.26
N SER A 90 -5.35 -22.31 -5.64
CA SER A 90 -6.17 -23.28 -6.39
C SER A 90 -7.21 -22.56 -7.25
N ASN A 91 -7.69 -23.22 -8.31
CA ASN A 91 -8.74 -22.65 -9.16
C ASN A 91 -10.04 -22.37 -8.38
N ASP A 92 -10.35 -23.19 -7.38
CA ASP A 92 -11.54 -23.00 -6.56
C ASP A 92 -11.38 -21.83 -5.58
N ASP A 93 -10.20 -21.67 -5.00
CA ASP A 93 -9.90 -20.52 -4.12
C ASP A 93 -9.88 -19.21 -4.92
N TYR A 94 -9.32 -19.24 -6.13
CA TYR A 94 -9.38 -18.13 -7.08
C TYR A 94 -10.83 -17.72 -7.35
N LYS A 95 -11.68 -18.67 -7.72
CA LYS A 95 -13.09 -18.40 -8.01
C LYS A 95 -13.82 -17.85 -6.80
N LYS A 96 -13.58 -18.42 -5.61
CA LYS A 96 -14.17 -17.90 -4.36
C LYS A 96 -13.71 -16.47 -4.07
N ARG A 97 -12.43 -16.18 -4.20
CA ARG A 97 -11.89 -14.83 -3.94
C ARG A 97 -12.43 -13.80 -4.94
N VAL A 98 -12.45 -14.13 -6.23
CA VAL A 98 -12.78 -13.19 -7.30
C VAL A 98 -14.28 -13.05 -7.53
N TYR A 99 -15.05 -14.13 -7.50
CA TYR A 99 -16.47 -14.10 -7.87
C TYR A 99 -17.42 -14.06 -6.67
N THR A 100 -16.90 -14.00 -5.44
CA THR A 100 -17.77 -13.71 -4.28
C THR A 100 -17.99 -12.21 -4.18
N LYS A 101 -19.24 -11.81 -3.93
CA LYS A 101 -19.59 -10.43 -3.62
C LYS A 101 -18.94 -10.00 -2.30
N LYS A 102 -18.24 -8.86 -2.29
CA LYS A 102 -17.62 -8.36 -1.06
C LYS A 102 -18.71 -7.86 -0.08
N THR A 103 -18.40 -7.84 1.20
CA THR A 103 -19.36 -7.45 2.26
C THR A 103 -19.74 -5.98 2.22
N ASP A 104 -18.86 -5.13 1.69
CA ASP A 104 -18.96 -3.68 1.58
C ASP A 104 -19.32 -3.21 0.16
N GLU A 105 -19.61 -4.15 -0.75
CA GLU A 105 -19.91 -3.88 -2.16
C GLU A 105 -21.42 -3.96 -2.43
N THR A 106 -21.95 -3.03 -3.22
CA THR A 106 -23.34 -3.05 -3.71
C THR A 106 -23.54 -4.11 -4.80
N ASP A 107 -24.81 -4.41 -5.14
CA ASP A 107 -25.08 -5.33 -6.26
C ASP A 107 -24.59 -4.76 -7.60
N GLU A 108 -24.71 -3.43 -7.79
CA GLU A 108 -24.27 -2.75 -9.01
C GLU A 108 -22.74 -2.75 -9.15
N GLU A 109 -22.01 -2.48 -8.06
CA GLU A 109 -20.54 -2.55 -8.04
C GLU A 109 -20.06 -3.97 -8.30
N TYR A 110 -20.70 -4.98 -7.70
CA TYR A 110 -20.38 -6.38 -7.92
C TYR A 110 -20.56 -6.79 -9.39
N VAL A 111 -21.73 -6.49 -9.98
CA VAL A 111 -22.00 -6.80 -11.40
C VAL A 111 -21.00 -6.09 -12.29
N THR A 112 -20.78 -4.79 -12.05
CA THR A 112 -19.82 -4.00 -12.82
C THR A 112 -18.45 -4.64 -12.77
N ARG A 113 -17.93 -4.91 -11.57
CA ARG A 113 -16.63 -5.57 -11.36
C ARG A 113 -16.53 -6.85 -12.16
N ILE A 114 -17.43 -7.82 -11.96
CA ILE A 114 -17.37 -9.13 -12.63
C ILE A 114 -17.52 -9.02 -14.15
N THR A 115 -18.32 -8.08 -14.67
CA THR A 115 -18.46 -7.87 -16.12
C THR A 115 -17.26 -7.19 -16.78
N THR A 116 -16.44 -6.51 -15.98
CA THR A 116 -15.21 -5.83 -16.44
C THR A 116 -13.93 -6.67 -16.29
N LEU A 117 -13.99 -7.83 -15.63
CA LEU A 117 -12.89 -8.80 -15.54
C LEU A 117 -12.75 -9.61 -16.84
#